data_AF-A0A3M1DJ24-F1
#
_entry.id   AF-A0A3M1DJ24-F1
#
_cell.length_a   1.000
_cell.length_b   1.000
_cell.length_c   1.000
_cell.angle_alpha   90.00
_cell.angle_beta   90.00
_cell.angle_gamma   90.00
#
_symmetry.space_group_name_H-M   'P 1'
#
loop_
_entity.id
_entity.type
_entity.pdbx_description
1 polymer ?
#
loop_
_entity_poly.entity_id
_entity_poly.type
_entity_poly.pdbx_seq_one_letter_code
_entity_poly.pdbx_strand_id
1 'polypeptide(L)'
;MVQIRIGAREARERFADLLGRVHYGGETVIVERSGRPMVAMIPVEMYERLVAEREARFRVLERIRARLPEVPPEEVEQDVAEAVAAVRAAARGAASPFPE
;
A
#
# COMPACT_ATOMS: atom_id res chain seq x y z
N MET A 1 -12.43 0.39 13.85
CA MET A 1 -12.47 -0.68 12.83
C MET A 1 -12.02 -1.96 13.51
N VAL A 2 -12.85 -2.98 13.51
CA VAL A 2 -12.47 -4.31 14.04
C VAL A 2 -11.79 -5.05 12.90
N GLN A 3 -10.54 -5.46 13.14
CA GLN A 3 -9.76 -6.26 12.21
C GLN A 3 -9.60 -7.66 12.77
N ILE A 4 -10.04 -8.66 12.01
CA ILE A 4 -9.96 -10.06 12.42
C ILE A 4 -8.97 -10.77 11.52
N ARG A 5 -8.13 -11.62 12.09
CA ARG A 5 -7.20 -12.48 11.35
C ARG A 5 -7.67 -13.92 11.47
N ILE A 6 -7.78 -14.61 10.35
CA ILE A 6 -8.35 -15.95 10.28
C ILE A 6 -7.58 -16.81 9.28
N GLY A 7 -7.41 -18.10 9.58
CA GLY A 7 -6.75 -19.03 8.65
C GLY A 7 -7.62 -19.30 7.42
N ALA A 8 -7.00 -19.55 6.26
CA ALA A 8 -7.70 -19.82 5.00
C ALA A 8 -8.70 -21.00 5.08
N ARG A 9 -8.40 -22.01 5.91
CA ARG A 9 -9.32 -23.13 6.16
C ARG A 9 -10.59 -22.65 6.86
N GLU A 10 -10.44 -21.94 7.97
CA GLU A 10 -11.57 -21.45 8.79
C GLU A 10 -12.38 -20.40 8.01
N ALA A 11 -11.71 -19.53 7.24
CA ALA A 11 -12.37 -18.54 6.39
C ALA A 11 -13.31 -19.20 5.37
N ARG A 12 -12.89 -20.35 4.79
CA ARG A 12 -13.72 -21.13 3.87
C ARG A 12 -14.91 -21.78 4.59
N GLU A 13 -14.69 -22.33 5.79
CA GLU A 13 -15.75 -22.97 6.58
C GLU A 13 -16.81 -21.95 7.05
N ARG A 14 -16.41 -20.70 7.30
CA ARG A 14 -17.27 -19.63 7.83
C ARG A 14 -17.63 -18.54 6.82
N PHE A 15 -17.49 -18.80 5.53
CA PHE A 15 -17.55 -17.74 4.51
C PHE A 15 -18.86 -16.93 4.54
N ALA A 16 -20.00 -17.58 4.70
CA ALA A 16 -21.30 -16.91 4.75
C ALA A 16 -21.45 -15.96 5.96
N ASP A 17 -20.95 -16.37 7.14
CA ASP A 17 -20.91 -15.53 8.35
C ASP A 17 -20.01 -14.31 8.13
N LEU A 18 -18.82 -14.53 7.56
CA LEU A 18 -17.89 -13.44 7.24
C LEU A 18 -18.49 -12.43 6.26
N LEU A 19 -19.23 -12.87 5.24
CA LEU A 19 -19.93 -11.97 4.31
C LEU A 19 -20.91 -11.04 5.05
N GLY A 20 -21.75 -11.60 5.92
CA GLY A 20 -22.72 -10.81 6.69
C GLY A 20 -22.04 -9.82 7.62
N ARG A 21 -20.98 -10.25 8.31
CA ARG A 21 -20.21 -9.39 9.24
C ARG A 21 -19.45 -8.28 8.54
N VAL A 22 -18.87 -8.55 7.37
CA VAL A 22 -18.18 -7.53 6.57
C VAL A 22 -19.20 -6.54 6.00
N HIS A 23 -20.27 -7.03 5.36
CA HIS A 23 -21.23 -6.15 4.69
C HIS A 23 -22.09 -5.34 5.66
N TYR A 24 -22.72 -5.99 6.64
CA TYR A 24 -23.63 -5.31 7.57
C TYR A 24 -22.93 -4.79 8.83
N GLY A 25 -21.89 -5.49 9.30
CA GLY A 25 -21.14 -5.12 10.51
C GLY A 25 -19.98 -4.15 10.26
N GLY A 26 -19.60 -3.91 9.00
CA GLY A 26 -18.47 -3.05 8.65
C GLY A 26 -17.12 -3.62 9.11
N GLU A 27 -17.04 -4.93 9.38
CA GLU A 27 -15.82 -5.58 9.80
C GLU A 27 -14.80 -5.71 8.66
N THR A 28 -13.52 -5.80 9.01
CA THR A 28 -12.43 -6.10 8.06
C THR A 28 -11.76 -7.40 8.46
N VAL A 29 -11.56 -8.29 7.50
CA VAL A 29 -11.01 -9.63 7.77
C VAL A 29 -9.78 -9.85 6.93
N ILE A 30 -8.68 -10.30 7.56
CA ILE A 30 -7.46 -10.73 6.89
C ILE A 30 -7.39 -12.25 6.93
N VAL A 31 -7.39 -12.86 5.75
CA VAL A 31 -7.22 -14.29 5.58
C VAL A 31 -5.74 -14.60 5.45
N GLU A 32 -5.26 -15.54 6.29
CA GLU A 32 -3.87 -15.95 6.35
C GLU A 32 -3.67 -17.40 5.96
N ARG A 33 -2.49 -17.71 5.41
CA ARG A 33 -2.03 -19.10 5.21
C ARG A 33 -0.64 -19.22 5.78
N SER A 34 -0.45 -20.17 6.70
CA SER A 34 0.83 -20.39 7.38
C SER A 34 1.42 -19.10 8.00
N GLY A 35 0.55 -18.29 8.63
CA GLY A 35 0.94 -17.02 9.28
C GLY A 35 1.22 -15.86 8.33
N ARG A 36 1.05 -16.04 7.01
CA ARG A 36 1.22 -14.96 6.02
C ARG A 36 -0.14 -14.43 5.58
N PRO A 37 -0.39 -13.12 5.63
CA PRO A 37 -1.62 -12.52 5.12
C PRO A 37 -1.67 -12.66 3.60
N MET A 38 -2.81 -13.15 3.08
CA MET A 38 -3.00 -13.43 1.65
C MET A 38 -4.12 -12.60 1.02
N VAL A 39 -5.24 -12.45 1.73
CA VAL A 39 -6.45 -11.79 1.20
C VAL A 39 -7.06 -10.93 2.29
N ALA A 40 -7.63 -9.78 1.92
CA ALA A 40 -8.48 -8.98 2.79
C ALA A 40 -9.93 -9.04 2.27
N MET A 41 -10.88 -9.25 3.17
CA MET A 41 -12.30 -9.02 2.92
C MET A 41 -12.68 -7.71 3.61
N ILE A 42 -13.23 -6.79 2.83
CA ILE A 42 -13.63 -5.46 3.28
C ILE A 42 -14.99 -5.10 2.65
N PRO A 43 -15.73 -4.16 3.24
CA PRO A 43 -16.94 -3.63 2.62
C PRO A 43 -16.62 -3.08 1.21
N VAL A 44 -17.55 -3.24 0.27
CA VAL A 44 -17.32 -2.83 -1.12
C VAL A 44 -17.11 -1.32 -1.23
N GLU A 45 -17.80 -0.54 -0.42
CA GLU A 45 -17.69 0.92 -0.36
C GLU A 45 -16.29 1.35 0.10
N MET A 46 -15.68 0.56 0.99
CA MET A 46 -14.30 0.78 1.42
C MET A 46 -13.32 0.48 0.28
N TYR A 47 -13.53 -0.61 -0.45
CA TYR A 47 -12.74 -0.93 -1.64
C TYR A 47 -12.85 0.17 -2.72
N GLU A 48 -14.06 0.61 -3.03
CA GLU A 48 -14.32 1.68 -4.00
C GLU A 48 -13.63 2.98 -3.62
N ARG A 49 -13.67 3.37 -2.34
CA ARG A 49 -12.95 4.54 -1.84
C ARG A 49 -11.44 4.40 -2.00
N LEU A 50 -10.86 3.24 -1.68
CA LEU A 50 -9.43 3.00 -1.86
C LEU A 50 -9.02 3.11 -3.33
N VAL A 51 -9.83 2.57 -4.24
CA VAL A 51 -9.59 2.66 -5.69
C VAL A 51 -9.71 4.11 -6.17
N ALA A 52 -10.77 4.82 -5.77
CA ALA A 52 -11.00 6.20 -6.16
C ALA A 52 -9.91 7.16 -5.63
N GLU A 53 -9.48 6.98 -4.38
CA GLU A 53 -8.38 7.76 -3.81
C GLU A 53 -7.06 7.50 -4.53
N ARG A 54 -6.76 6.23 -4.86
CA ARG A 54 -5.57 5.88 -5.64
C ARG A 54 -5.60 6.57 -7.00
N GLU A 55 -6.71 6.48 -7.70
CA GLU A 55 -6.91 7.12 -9.00
C GLU A 55 -6.78 8.64 -8.93
N ALA A 56 -7.40 9.28 -7.93
CA ALA A 56 -7.29 10.73 -7.72
C ALA A 56 -5.84 11.18 -7.48
N ARG A 57 -5.04 10.39 -6.73
CA ARG A 57 -3.61 10.65 -6.50
C ARG A 57 -2.83 10.59 -7.81
N PHE A 58 -3.07 9.56 -8.65
CA PHE A 58 -2.40 9.45 -9.94
C PHE A 58 -2.74 10.59 -10.89
N ARG A 59 -3.99 11.07 -10.90
CA ARG A 59 -4.37 12.23 -11.73
C ARG A 59 -3.60 13.51 -11.39
N VAL A 60 -3.21 13.70 -10.13
CA VAL A 60 -2.37 14.85 -9.74
C VAL A 60 -0.97 14.71 -10.35
N LEU A 61 -0.38 13.51 -10.29
CA LEU A 61 0.93 13.24 -10.89
C LEU A 61 0.90 13.43 -12.41
N GLU A 62 -0.14 12.92 -13.09
CA GLU A 62 -0.31 13.10 -14.53
C GLU A 62 -0.46 14.58 -14.91
N ARG A 63 -1.18 15.38 -14.12
CA ARG A 63 -1.30 16.82 -14.34
C ARG A 63 0.05 17.55 -14.21
N ILE A 64 0.88 17.12 -13.27
CA ILE A 64 2.23 17.68 -13.11
C ILE A 64 3.08 17.28 -14.30
N ARG A 65 3.10 15.99 -14.65
CA ARG A 65 3.87 15.43 -15.77
C ARG A 65 3.52 16.12 -17.10
N ALA A 66 2.24 16.38 -17.36
CA ALA A 66 1.78 17.04 -18.58
C ALA A 66 2.32 18.47 -18.78
N ARG A 67 2.91 19.09 -17.73
CA ARG A 67 3.52 20.41 -17.80
C ARG A 67 5.05 20.37 -17.77
N LEU A 68 5.65 19.20 -17.57
CA LEU A 68 7.09 19.03 -17.55
C LEU A 68 7.61 18.86 -18.99
N PRO A 69 8.82 19.36 -19.28
CA PRO A 69 9.47 19.07 -20.55
C PRO A 69 9.74 17.57 -20.68
N GLU A 70 9.77 17.09 -21.92
CA GLU A 70 10.16 15.71 -22.21
C GLU A 70 11.69 15.63 -22.10
N VAL A 71 12.18 14.86 -21.11
CA VAL A 71 13.61 14.65 -20.84
C VAL A 71 13.91 13.17 -21.13
N PRO A 72 15.06 12.84 -21.75
CA PRO A 72 15.46 11.46 -21.97
C PRO A 72 15.48 10.66 -20.65
N PRO A 73 15.02 9.40 -20.64
CA PRO A 73 15.01 8.57 -19.43
C PRO A 73 16.38 8.47 -18.74
N GLU A 74 17.45 8.44 -19.52
CA GLU A 74 18.82 8.31 -19.04
C GLU A 74 19.26 9.51 -18.19
N GLU A 75 18.87 10.73 -18.59
CA GLU A 75 19.15 11.94 -17.82
C GLU A 75 18.37 11.95 -16.50
N VAL A 76 17.09 11.56 -16.53
CA VAL A 76 16.27 11.44 -15.32
C VAL A 76 16.83 10.40 -14.36
N GLU A 77 17.28 9.25 -14.87
CA GLU A 77 17.91 8.21 -14.06
C GLU A 77 19.20 8.70 -13.41
N GLN A 78 20.02 9.46 -14.12
CA GLN A 78 21.24 10.06 -13.60
C GLN A 78 20.94 11.06 -12.47
N ASP A 79 20.00 11.97 -12.68
CA ASP A 79 19.58 12.96 -11.67
C ASP A 79 19.06 12.28 -10.40
N VAL A 80 18.23 11.24 -10.56
CA VAL A 80 17.70 10.45 -9.44
C VAL A 80 18.82 9.72 -8.70
N ALA A 81 19.76 9.11 -9.42
CA ALA A 81 20.88 8.39 -8.83
C ALA A 81 21.78 9.32 -8.00
N GLU A 82 22.08 10.51 -8.53
CA GLU A 82 22.86 11.55 -7.83
C GLU A 82 22.16 12.00 -6.54
N ALA A 83 20.87 12.32 -6.62
CA ALA A 83 20.09 12.75 -5.45
C ALA A 83 20.02 11.66 -4.36
N VAL A 84 19.79 10.40 -4.75
CA VAL A 84 19.76 9.26 -3.81
C VAL A 84 21.14 9.04 -3.18
N ALA A 85 22.22 9.15 -3.97
CA ALA A 85 23.59 9.02 -3.46
C ALA A 85 23.92 10.10 -2.43
N ALA A 86 23.52 11.36 -2.68
CA ALA A 86 23.70 12.47 -1.77
C ALA A 86 22.96 12.25 -0.43
N VAL A 87 21.69 11.84 -0.46
CA VAL A 87 20.91 11.53 0.76
C VAL A 87 21.54 10.39 1.54
N ARG A 88 21.97 9.32 0.86
CA ARG A 88 22.63 8.18 1.51
C ARG A 88 23.98 8.58 2.13
N ALA A 89 24.74 9.46 1.49
CA ALA A 89 26.00 9.97 2.02
C ALA A 89 25.78 10.80 3.29
N ALA A 90 24.77 11.69 3.28
CA ALA A 90 24.39 12.47 4.45
C ALA A 90 23.94 11.57 5.61
N ALA A 91 23.13 10.54 5.33
CA ALA A 91 22.68 9.58 6.33
C ALA A 91 23.82 8.72 6.92
N ARG A 92 24.87 8.41 6.14
CA ARG A 92 26.06 7.71 6.62
C ARG A 92 26.97 8.57 7.50
N GLY A 93 26.94 9.89 7.31
CA GLY A 93 27.67 10.85 8.16
C GLY A 93 27.00 11.10 9.51
N ALA A 94 25.70 10.83 9.62
CA ALA A 94 25.00 10.73 10.89
C ALA A 94 25.28 9.35 11.49
N ALA A 95 26.24 9.26 12.42
CA ALA A 95 26.50 8.04 13.19
C ALA A 95 25.18 7.43 13.73
N SER A 96 25.09 6.10 13.73
CA SER A 96 23.92 5.34 14.20
C SER A 96 23.37 5.91 15.52
N PRO A 97 22.10 6.37 15.57
CA PRO A 97 21.47 6.77 16.83
C PRO A 97 21.00 5.58 17.68
N PHE A 98 21.22 4.35 17.22
CA PHE A 98 20.84 3.14 17.96
C PHE A 98 22.11 2.35 18.36
N PRO A 99 22.50 2.39 19.64
CA PRO A 99 23.36 1.37 20.23
C PRO A 99 22.58 0.05 20.38
N GLU A 100 23.32 -1.07 20.37
CA GLU A 100 22.83 -2.45 20.44
C GLU A 100 21.86 -2.73 21.60
#